data_AF-A0A257WQS0-F1
#
_entry.id   AF-A0A257WQS0-F1
#
_cell.length_a   1.000
_cell.length_b   1.000
_cell.length_c   1.000
_cell.angle_alpha   90.00
_cell.angle_beta   90.00
_cell.angle_gamma   90.00
#
_symmetry.space_group_name_H-M   'P 1'
#
loop_
_entity.id
_entity.type
_entity.pdbx_description
1 polymer ?
#
loop_
_entity_poly.entity_id
_entity_poly.type
_entity_poly.pdbx_seq_one_letter_code
_entity_poly.pdbx_strand_id
1 'polypeptide(L)'
;MSVGTMTENQPKAAITVSKMCSLLGMSRSQFYWHVRKGTFHAPLKLTNGRPYYNASQVEDNIKAKELGIGVNGEYVLFYVRDTETPKPNAEPTKPKPKQDHTELMDGLSALGLSGLTTSMVASAVEQCYPQGTAGQDENDILRTVFRYLKRAGSA
;
A
#
# COMPACT_ATOMS: atom_id res chain seq x y z
N MET A 1 9.89 -10.89 -11.09
CA MET A 1 10.13 -9.57 -11.72
C MET A 1 9.24 -9.50 -12.96
N SER A 2 8.13 -8.78 -12.92
CA SER A 2 7.28 -8.62 -14.11
C SER A 2 7.89 -7.56 -15.01
N VAL A 3 8.36 -7.99 -16.17
CA VAL A 3 8.91 -7.13 -17.21
C VAL A 3 7.76 -6.31 -17.78
N GLY A 4 7.76 -5.00 -17.52
CA GLY A 4 6.80 -4.09 -18.12
C GLY A 4 6.96 -4.11 -19.64
N THR A 5 5.88 -4.37 -20.36
CA THR A 5 5.84 -4.33 -21.82
C THR A 5 6.12 -2.91 -22.30
N MET A 6 7.39 -2.63 -22.62
CA MET A 6 7.87 -1.48 -23.38
C MET A 6 7.46 -1.63 -24.85
N THR A 7 6.17 -1.55 -25.15
CA THR A 7 5.68 -1.56 -26.53
C THR A 7 4.42 -0.73 -26.66
N GLU A 8 4.53 0.60 -26.72
CA GLU A 8 3.45 1.41 -27.29
C GLU A 8 3.86 2.82 -27.75
N ASN A 9 5.05 2.97 -28.32
CA ASN A 9 5.43 4.20 -29.01
C ASN A 9 5.30 4.05 -30.54
N GLN A 10 4.20 3.46 -31.01
CA GLN A 10 3.84 3.55 -32.43
C GLN A 10 2.94 4.78 -32.64
N PRO A 11 3.23 5.63 -33.63
CA PRO A 11 2.37 6.76 -33.96
C PRO A 11 1.03 6.22 -34.47
N LYS A 12 0.00 6.25 -33.61
CA LYS A 12 -1.37 5.95 -34.00
C LYS A 12 -2.01 7.24 -34.53
N ALA A 13 -2.59 7.18 -35.73
CA ALA A 13 -3.25 8.33 -36.36
C ALA A 13 -4.34 8.97 -35.49
N ALA A 14 -4.99 8.15 -34.66
CA ALA A 14 -5.95 8.59 -33.66
C ALA A 14 -5.86 7.73 -32.40
N ILE A 15 -6.07 8.36 -31.23
CA ILE A 15 -6.14 7.67 -29.94
C ILE A 15 -7.43 7.99 -29.20
N THR A 16 -7.79 7.09 -28.28
CA THR A 16 -8.98 7.27 -27.42
C THR A 16 -8.66 8.17 -26.23
N VAL A 17 -9.69 8.72 -25.59
CA VAL A 17 -9.55 9.50 -24.35
C VAL A 17 -8.80 8.71 -23.27
N SER A 18 -9.07 7.40 -23.13
CA SER A 18 -8.38 6.57 -22.14
C SER A 18 -6.88 6.49 -22.40
N LYS A 19 -6.48 6.33 -23.66
CA LYS A 19 -5.07 6.30 -24.04
C LYS A 19 -4.40 7.66 -23.82
N MET A 20 -5.09 8.76 -24.12
CA MET A 20 -4.61 10.12 -23.85
C MET A 20 -4.34 10.34 -22.35
N CYS A 21 -5.26 9.92 -21.49
CA CYS A 21 -5.09 10.02 -20.04
C CYS A 21 -3.89 9.21 -19.56
N SER A 22 -3.67 8.01 -20.11
CA SER A 22 -2.50 7.19 -19.80
C SER A 22 -1.19 7.86 -20.22
N LEU A 23 -1.14 8.50 -21.40
CA LEU A 23 0.04 9.24 -21.86
C LEU A 23 0.35 10.43 -20.95
N LEU A 24 -0.68 11.14 -20.50
CA LEU A 24 -0.55 12.28 -19.59
C LEU A 24 -0.40 11.87 -18.12
N GLY A 25 -0.45 10.58 -17.78
CA GLY A 25 -0.30 10.10 -16.40
C GLY A 25 -1.31 10.69 -15.40
N MET A 26 -2.53 10.98 -15.84
CA MET A 26 -3.58 11.58 -14.99
C MET A 26 -4.92 10.84 -15.11
N SER A 27 -5.80 11.03 -14.12
CA SER A 27 -7.12 10.42 -14.14
C SER A 27 -8.03 11.06 -15.20
N ARG A 28 -9.08 10.34 -15.63
CA ARG A 28 -10.05 10.87 -16.60
C ARG A 28 -10.76 12.13 -16.09
N SER A 29 -11.08 12.19 -14.80
CA SER A 29 -11.74 13.35 -14.20
C SER A 29 -10.83 14.58 -14.21
N GLN A 30 -9.56 14.42 -13.83
CA GLN A 30 -8.58 15.49 -13.88
C GLN A 30 -8.33 15.96 -15.33
N PHE A 31 -8.24 15.02 -16.27
CA PHE A 31 -8.11 15.33 -17.68
C PHE A 31 -9.28 16.18 -18.18
N TYR A 32 -10.53 15.78 -17.91
CA TYR A 32 -11.70 16.57 -18.31
C TYR A 32 -11.77 17.95 -17.65
N TRP A 33 -11.28 18.09 -16.42
CA TRP A 33 -11.16 19.39 -15.77
C TRP A 33 -10.23 20.31 -16.57
N HIS A 34 -9.05 19.83 -16.96
CA HIS A 34 -8.11 20.59 -17.77
C HIS A 34 -8.63 20.90 -19.18
N VAL A 35 -9.37 19.97 -19.80
CA VAL A 35 -10.04 20.22 -21.09
C VAL A 35 -11.08 21.34 -20.94
N ARG A 36 -11.90 21.32 -19.88
CA ARG A 36 -12.88 22.39 -19.62
C ARG A 36 -12.23 23.74 -19.34
N LYS A 37 -11.06 23.74 -18.69
CA LYS A 37 -10.25 24.94 -18.41
C LYS A 37 -9.52 25.46 -19.66
N GLY A 38 -9.47 24.68 -20.75
CA GLY A 38 -8.75 25.05 -21.97
C GLY A 38 -7.25 24.77 -21.92
N THR A 39 -6.77 24.04 -20.91
CA THR A 39 -5.37 23.61 -20.84
C THR A 39 -5.04 22.59 -21.92
N PHE A 40 -5.96 21.67 -22.19
CA PHE A 40 -5.84 20.64 -23.22
C PHE A 40 -6.94 20.78 -24.26
N HIS A 41 -6.66 20.29 -25.47
CA HIS A 41 -7.64 20.20 -26.55
C HIS A 41 -8.85 19.34 -26.16
N ALA A 42 -10.02 19.76 -26.63
CA ALA A 42 -11.23 18.95 -26.56
C ALA A 42 -11.18 17.79 -27.57
N PRO A 43 -11.77 16.63 -27.24
CA PRO A 43 -11.77 15.49 -28.14
C PRO A 43 -12.66 15.75 -29.35
N LEU A 44 -12.20 15.31 -30.52
CA LEU A 44 -13.03 15.20 -31.71
C LEU A 44 -14.00 14.02 -31.55
N LYS A 45 -15.09 14.02 -32.33
CA LYS A 45 -16.07 12.93 -32.32
C LYS A 45 -16.06 12.24 -33.68
N LEU A 46 -16.00 10.91 -33.68
CA LEU A 46 -16.28 10.12 -34.88
C LEU A 46 -17.77 10.23 -35.26
N THR A 47 -18.12 9.74 -36.44
CA THR A 47 -19.51 9.62 -36.92
C THR A 47 -20.40 8.82 -35.97
N ASN A 48 -19.84 7.84 -35.26
CA ASN A 48 -20.53 7.05 -34.23
C ASN A 48 -20.61 7.74 -32.84
N GLY A 49 -20.20 9.01 -32.74
CA GLY A 49 -20.21 9.78 -31.49
C GLY A 49 -19.05 9.48 -30.53
N ARG A 50 -18.15 8.55 -30.86
CA ARG A 50 -17.03 8.18 -29.98
C ARG A 50 -15.97 9.28 -29.95
N PRO A 51 -15.53 9.72 -28.75
CA PRO A 51 -14.49 10.75 -28.65
C PRO A 51 -13.10 10.18 -28.95
N TYR A 52 -12.31 10.94 -29.71
CA TYR A 52 -10.94 10.62 -30.08
C TYR A 52 -10.06 11.88 -30.19
N TYR A 53 -8.76 11.65 -30.21
CA TYR A 53 -7.74 12.68 -30.47
C TYR A 53 -6.93 12.29 -31.71
N ASN A 54 -6.70 13.24 -32.61
CA ASN A 54 -5.79 13.06 -33.73
C ASN A 54 -4.33 13.27 -33.30
N ALA A 55 -3.36 12.92 -34.15
CA ALA A 55 -1.94 13.02 -33.84
C ALA A 55 -1.51 14.44 -33.39
N SER A 56 -1.97 15.48 -34.07
CA SER A 56 -1.64 16.88 -33.75
C SER A 56 -2.13 17.29 -32.36
N GLN A 57 -3.38 16.97 -32.01
CA GLN A 57 -3.94 17.27 -30.69
C GLN A 57 -3.21 16.51 -29.57
N VAL A 58 -2.79 15.28 -29.84
CA VAL A 58 -2.01 14.48 -28.87
C VAL A 58 -0.67 15.16 -28.60
N GLU A 59 0.04 15.54 -29.66
CA GLU A 59 1.34 16.20 -29.55
C GLU A 59 1.25 17.53 -28.77
N ASP A 60 0.29 18.38 -29.12
CA ASP A 60 0.07 19.66 -28.44
C ASP A 60 -0.25 19.48 -26.95
N ASN A 61 -1.08 18.50 -26.61
CA ASN A 61 -1.44 18.24 -25.22
C ASN A 61 -0.27 17.67 -24.40
N ILE A 62 0.60 16.86 -25.01
CA ILE A 62 1.83 16.39 -24.37
C ILE A 62 2.75 17.58 -24.13
N LYS A 63 2.97 18.42 -25.14
CA LYS A 63 3.76 19.66 -25.01
C LYS A 63 3.18 20.59 -23.94
N ALA A 64 1.86 20.72 -23.86
CA ALA A 64 1.21 21.56 -22.86
C ALA A 64 1.50 21.09 -21.44
N LYS A 65 1.55 19.76 -21.23
CA LYS A 65 1.93 19.18 -19.94
C LYS A 65 3.41 19.37 -19.62
N GLU A 66 4.29 19.15 -20.61
CA GLU A 66 5.75 19.27 -20.45
C GLU A 66 6.20 20.70 -20.21
N LEU A 67 5.65 21.64 -20.98
CA LEU A 67 6.01 23.06 -20.90
C LEU A 67 5.24 23.81 -19.79
N GLY A 68 4.14 23.24 -19.29
CA GLY A 68 3.26 23.94 -18.37
C GLY A 68 2.55 25.14 -19.02
N ILE A 69 2.31 25.10 -20.33
CA ILE A 69 1.59 26.14 -21.08
C ILE A 69 0.40 25.47 -21.76
N GLY A 70 -0.81 25.85 -21.38
CA GLY A 70 -2.03 25.32 -21.98
C GLY A 70 -2.16 25.69 -23.46
N VAL A 71 -3.01 24.96 -24.18
CA VAL A 71 -3.32 25.28 -25.59
C VAL A 71 -3.98 26.66 -25.75
N ASN A 72 -4.52 27.21 -24.66
CA ASN A 72 -5.03 28.58 -24.57
C ASN A 72 -3.94 29.64 -24.28
N GLY A 73 -2.68 29.23 -24.12
CA GLY A 73 -1.55 30.11 -23.79
C GLY A 73 -1.42 30.47 -22.31
N GLU A 74 -2.29 29.96 -21.44
CA GLU A 74 -2.18 30.19 -20.00
C GLU A 74 -1.14 29.24 -19.36
N TYR A 75 -0.39 29.75 -18.38
CA TYR A 75 0.51 28.91 -17.60
C TYR A 75 -0.27 27.97 -16.65
N VAL A 76 0.15 26.71 -16.61
CA VAL A 76 -0.44 25.66 -15.79
C VAL A 76 0.65 24.90 -15.04
N LEU A 77 0.56 24.91 -13.71
CA LEU A 77 1.46 24.18 -12.84
C LEU A 77 0.94 22.76 -12.62
N PHE A 78 1.62 21.78 -13.21
CA PHE A 78 1.36 20.38 -12.95
C PHE A 78 2.20 19.91 -11.76
N TYR A 79 1.57 19.83 -10.58
CA TYR A 79 2.23 19.25 -9.41
C TYR A 79 2.52 17.78 -9.66
N VAL A 80 3.80 17.45 -9.77
CA VAL A 80 4.26 16.07 -9.68
C VAL A 80 4.09 15.67 -8.23
N ARG A 81 3.32 14.61 -7.98
CA ARG A 81 3.37 13.96 -6.68
C ARG A 81 4.69 13.23 -6.63
N ASP A 82 5.59 13.67 -5.75
CA ASP A 82 6.75 12.87 -5.41
C ASP A 82 6.22 11.53 -4.88
N THR A 83 6.31 10.49 -5.73
CA THR A 83 6.11 9.11 -5.30
C THR A 83 7.22 8.66 -4.34
N GLU A 84 8.18 9.54 -4.08
CA GLU A 84 9.23 9.45 -3.08
C GLU A 84 8.93 10.29 -1.83
N THR A 85 7.66 10.50 -1.47
CA THR A 85 7.42 10.47 -0.03
C THR A 85 7.66 9.02 0.37
N PRO A 86 8.73 8.69 1.14
CA PRO A 86 8.76 7.41 1.81
C PRO A 86 7.41 7.36 2.51
N LYS A 87 6.63 6.31 2.29
CA LYS A 87 5.54 6.00 3.22
C LYS A 87 6.17 6.24 4.60
N PRO A 88 5.64 7.12 5.46
CA PRO A 88 6.09 7.12 6.84
C PRO A 88 5.95 5.67 7.21
N ASN A 89 7.11 5.02 7.35
CA ASN A 89 7.23 3.61 7.64
C ASN A 89 6.26 3.47 8.79
N ALA A 90 5.12 2.81 8.57
CA ALA A 90 4.08 2.69 9.59
C ALA A 90 4.87 2.37 10.84
N GLU A 91 4.86 3.30 11.82
CA GLU A 91 5.90 3.37 12.86
C GLU A 91 6.28 1.94 13.19
N PRO A 92 7.57 1.53 13.11
CA PRO A 92 7.91 0.18 13.49
C PRO A 92 7.28 0.01 14.85
N THR A 93 6.20 -0.78 14.88
CA THR A 93 5.38 -0.97 16.05
C THR A 93 6.41 -1.54 16.97
N LYS A 94 6.85 -0.74 17.97
CA LYS A 94 8.05 -0.99 18.79
C LYS A 94 8.11 -2.50 18.91
N PRO A 95 9.14 -3.20 18.39
CA PRO A 95 9.14 -4.65 18.46
C PRO A 95 8.87 -4.93 19.92
N LYS A 96 7.68 -5.49 20.22
CA LYS A 96 7.38 -5.91 21.58
C LYS A 96 8.61 -6.71 21.94
N PRO A 97 9.35 -6.34 23.01
CA PRO A 97 10.57 -7.05 23.35
C PRO A 97 10.20 -8.51 23.28
N LYS A 98 10.89 -9.27 22.43
CA LYS A 98 10.69 -10.72 22.36
C LYS A 98 10.92 -11.14 23.80
N GLN A 99 9.83 -11.38 24.52
CA GLN A 99 9.94 -11.91 25.85
C GLN A 99 10.49 -13.30 25.58
N ASP A 100 11.78 -13.47 25.86
CA ASP A 100 12.45 -14.74 25.69
C ASP A 100 11.78 -15.69 26.71
N HIS A 101 10.74 -16.38 26.25
CA HIS A 101 9.95 -17.31 27.07
C HIS A 101 10.71 -18.62 27.33
N THR A 102 12.03 -18.64 27.11
CA THR A 102 12.89 -19.83 27.25
C THR A 102 12.91 -20.35 28.69
N GLU A 103 12.99 -19.47 29.68
CA GLU A 103 12.98 -19.85 31.10
C GLU A 103 11.60 -20.36 31.53
N LEU A 104 10.54 -19.72 31.01
CA LEU A 104 9.17 -20.13 31.28
C LEU A 104 8.85 -21.47 30.60
N MET A 105 9.38 -21.73 29.41
CA MET A 105 9.27 -23.02 28.72
C MET A 105 9.99 -24.14 29.48
N ASP A 106 11.19 -23.88 30.01
CA ASP A 106 11.94 -24.85 30.80
C ASP A 106 11.19 -25.20 32.10
N GLY A 107 10.69 -24.18 32.80
CA GLY A 107 9.88 -24.36 34.01
C GLY A 107 8.57 -25.13 33.77
N LEU A 108 7.88 -24.88 32.65
CA LEU A 108 6.67 -25.63 32.28
C LEU A 108 6.97 -27.08 31.89
N SER A 109 8.12 -27.33 31.25
CA SER A 109 8.57 -28.68 30.91
C SER A 109 8.96 -29.47 32.16
N ALA A 110 9.64 -28.84 33.11
CA ALA A 110 9.99 -29.43 34.41
C ALA A 110 8.75 -29.79 35.26
N LEU A 111 7.63 -29.07 35.08
CA LEU A 111 6.34 -29.38 35.71
C LEU A 111 5.55 -30.51 35.02
N GLY A 112 6.09 -31.12 33.96
CA GLY A 112 5.53 -32.33 33.34
C GLY A 112 4.54 -32.07 32.20
N LEU A 113 4.55 -30.88 31.59
CA LEU A 113 3.85 -30.66 30.32
C LEU A 113 4.77 -31.07 29.16
N SER A 114 4.35 -32.03 28.33
CA SER A 114 5.08 -32.48 27.14
C SER A 114 4.45 -31.94 25.86
N GLY A 115 5.28 -31.51 24.89
CA GLY A 115 4.79 -31.03 23.59
C GLY A 115 4.53 -29.53 23.48
N LEU A 116 5.10 -28.71 24.36
CA LEU A 116 4.95 -27.25 24.28
C LEU A 116 5.67 -26.68 23.07
N THR A 117 4.93 -25.90 22.29
CA THR A 117 5.49 -25.02 21.28
C THR A 117 5.56 -23.59 21.80
N THR A 118 6.57 -22.83 21.35
CA THR A 118 6.75 -21.43 21.74
C THR A 118 5.52 -20.56 21.45
N SER A 119 4.77 -20.89 20.40
CA SER A 119 3.52 -20.19 20.05
C SER A 119 2.38 -20.44 21.04
N MET A 120 2.28 -21.67 21.59
CA MET A 120 1.28 -21.99 22.62
C MET A 120 1.56 -21.25 23.93
N VAL A 121 2.84 -21.16 24.31
CA VAL A 121 3.25 -20.43 25.51
C VAL A 121 3.00 -18.94 25.34
N ALA A 122 3.37 -18.35 24.20
CA ALA A 122 3.11 -16.94 23.92
C ALA A 122 1.60 -16.63 23.96
N SER A 123 0.76 -17.48 23.36
CA SER A 123 -0.69 -17.29 23.39
C SER A 123 -1.27 -17.42 24.80
N ALA A 124 -0.77 -18.37 25.61
CA ALA A 124 -1.20 -18.53 27.00
C ALA A 124 -0.82 -17.31 27.85
N VAL A 125 0.38 -16.75 27.66
CA VAL A 125 0.82 -15.54 28.36
C VAL A 125 -0.03 -14.34 27.97
N GLU A 126 -0.36 -14.16 26.69
CA GLU A 126 -1.24 -13.07 26.25
C GLU A 126 -2.67 -13.19 26.81
N GLN A 127 -3.18 -14.41 26.98
CA GLN A 127 -4.50 -14.64 27.55
C GLN A 127 -4.53 -14.48 29.07
N CYS A 128 -3.48 -14.91 29.77
CA CYS A 128 -3.39 -14.76 31.22
C CYS A 128 -3.03 -13.33 31.66
N TYR A 129 -2.25 -12.61 30.83
CA TYR A 129 -1.74 -11.27 31.14
C TYR A 129 -1.91 -10.31 29.96
N PRO A 130 -3.15 -9.87 29.66
CA PRO A 130 -3.42 -8.97 28.52
C PRO A 130 -2.81 -7.57 28.67
N GLN A 131 -2.45 -7.17 29.89
CA GLN A 131 -1.76 -5.91 30.19
C GLN A 131 -0.23 -6.07 30.32
N GLY A 132 0.29 -7.27 30.06
CA GLY A 132 1.70 -7.63 30.22
C GLY A 132 2.06 -8.19 31.59
N THR A 133 3.25 -8.75 31.70
CA THR A 133 3.80 -9.42 32.89
C THR A 133 4.61 -8.48 33.80
N ALA A 134 4.57 -7.17 33.54
CA ALA A 134 5.38 -6.19 34.26
C ALA A 134 4.96 -6.11 35.74
N GLY A 135 5.88 -6.45 36.65
CA GLY A 135 5.67 -6.40 38.11
C GLY A 135 5.06 -7.66 38.73
N GLN A 136 4.93 -8.75 37.97
CA GLN A 136 4.49 -10.06 38.47
C GLN A 136 5.69 -10.96 38.77
N ASP A 137 5.59 -11.79 39.80
CA ASP A 137 6.62 -12.77 40.14
C ASP A 137 6.65 -13.89 39.08
N GLU A 138 7.85 -14.32 38.70
CA GLU A 138 8.06 -15.36 37.69
C GLU A 138 7.40 -16.70 38.07
N ASN A 139 7.37 -17.05 39.36
CA ASN A 139 6.71 -18.27 39.82
C ASN A 139 5.19 -18.17 39.70
N ASP A 140 4.62 -17.00 39.91
CA ASP A 140 3.17 -16.78 39.80
C ASP A 140 2.73 -16.76 38.34
N ILE A 141 3.54 -16.19 37.43
CA ILE A 141 3.33 -16.29 35.99
C ILE A 141 3.38 -17.77 35.56
N LEU A 142 4.41 -18.51 35.98
CA LEU A 142 4.59 -19.92 35.64
C LEU A 142 3.42 -20.79 36.11
N ARG A 143 2.95 -20.64 37.36
CA ARG A 143 1.78 -21.37 37.88
C ARG A 143 0.50 -21.04 37.14
N THR A 144 0.30 -19.77 36.81
CA THR A 144 -0.91 -19.29 36.12
C THR A 144 -0.99 -19.84 34.70
N VAL A 145 0.13 -19.76 33.96
CA VAL A 145 0.25 -20.30 32.60
C VAL A 145 0.15 -21.83 32.60
N PHE A 146 0.79 -22.52 33.54
CA PHE A 146 0.68 -23.98 33.67
C PHE A 146 -0.77 -24.43 33.89
N ARG A 147 -1.49 -23.78 34.81
CA ARG A 147 -2.89 -24.10 35.11
C ARG A 147 -3.79 -23.84 33.90
N TYR A 148 -3.51 -22.78 33.15
CA TYR A 148 -4.22 -22.45 31.92
C TYR A 148 -4.00 -23.53 30.85
N LEU A 149 -2.75 -23.90 30.56
CA LEU A 149 -2.41 -24.93 29.56
C LEU A 149 -2.93 -26.32 29.94
N LYS A 150 -2.88 -26.69 31.22
CA LYS A 150 -3.44 -27.94 31.73
C LYS A 150 -4.96 -28.00 31.57
N ARG A 151 -5.67 -26.87 31.76
CA ARG A 151 -7.12 -26.78 31.55
C ARG A 151 -7.49 -26.79 30.06
N ALA A 152 -6.63 -26.25 29.20
CA ALA A 152 -6.82 -26.23 27.76
C ALA A 152 -6.59 -27.61 27.08
N GLY A 153 -6.21 -28.64 27.85
CA GLY A 153 -6.06 -30.02 27.34
C GLY A 153 -4.74 -30.29 26.62
N SER A 154 -3.70 -29.50 26.89
CA SER A 154 -2.34 -29.73 26.36
C SER A 154 -1.57 -30.76 27.19
N ALA A 155 -2.16 -31.94 27.41
CA ALA A 155 -1.58 -33.08 28.12
C ALA A 155 -1.27 -34.22 27.14
#